data_AF-A0A925G7M9-F1
#
_entry.id   AF-A0A925G7M9-F1
#
_cell.length_a   1.000
_cell.length_b   1.000
_cell.length_c   1.000
_cell.angle_alpha   90.00
_cell.angle_beta   90.00
_cell.angle_gamma   90.00
#
_symmetry.space_group_name_H-M   'P 1'
#
loop_
_entity.id
_entity.type
_entity.pdbx_description
1 polymer ?
#
loop_
_entity_poly.entity_id
_entity_poly.type
_entity_poly.pdbx_seq_one_letter_code
_entity_poly.pdbx_strand_id
1 'polypeptide(L)'
;TYLSADKGGVKRDNGRGEHKASKDVKYHALDGKWNKCEFIVMADEYAIHKLNGKIVNMITDLSVKEGSIGLQSETAEIFYRNIMIKEFDKSIPASEFY
;
A
#
# COMPACT_ATOMS: atom_id res chain seq x y z
N THR A 1 -3.22 9.73 10.79
CA THR A 1 -2.33 9.76 9.62
C THR A 1 -1.31 8.67 9.79
N TYR A 2 -0.92 8.00 8.71
CA TYR A 2 0.23 7.09 8.74
C TYR A 2 1.53 7.90 8.91
N LEU A 3 2.43 7.40 9.75
CA LEU A 3 3.80 7.87 9.88
C LEU A 3 4.70 6.64 9.76
N SER A 4 5.82 6.80 9.07
CA SER A 4 6.87 5.78 9.02
C SER A 4 7.60 5.71 10.37
N ALA A 5 8.27 4.58 10.64
CA ALA A 5 8.94 4.35 11.92
C ALA A 5 9.99 5.43 12.25
N ASP A 6 10.74 5.89 11.24
CA ASP A 6 11.72 6.98 11.34
C ASP A 6 11.08 8.34 11.71
N LYS A 7 9.78 8.50 11.45
CA LYS A 7 9.00 9.69 11.80
C LYS A 7 8.17 9.51 13.07
N GLY A 8 8.48 8.50 13.88
CA GLY A 8 7.77 8.21 15.12
C GLY A 8 6.46 7.45 14.91
N GLY A 9 6.30 6.77 13.77
CA GLY A 9 5.20 5.83 13.56
C GLY A 9 5.24 4.69 14.56
N VAL A 10 4.09 4.36 15.16
CA VAL A 10 3.93 3.26 16.11
C VAL A 10 2.95 2.24 15.56
N LYS A 11 3.20 0.95 15.83
CA LYS A 11 2.24 -0.12 15.55
C LYS A 11 0.93 0.18 16.28
N ARG A 12 -0.18 -0.08 15.60
CA ARG A 12 -1.52 0.08 16.17
C ARG A 12 -2.28 -1.22 15.99
N ASP A 13 -3.15 -1.51 16.94
CA ASP A 13 -4.10 -2.61 16.81
C ASP A 13 -5.12 -2.30 15.71
N ASN A 14 -5.63 -3.36 15.07
CA ASN A 14 -6.57 -3.26 13.95
C ASN A 14 -7.87 -2.56 14.40
N GLY A 15 -8.03 -1.30 14.00
CA GLY A 15 -9.29 -0.58 14.11
C GLY A 15 -10.29 -1.06 13.06
N ARG A 16 -11.57 -1.24 13.43
CA ARG A 16 -12.61 -1.65 12.48
C ARG A 16 -12.77 -0.61 11.37
N GLY A 17 -12.45 -0.99 10.14
CA GLY A 17 -12.75 -0.24 8.91
C GLY A 17 -11.95 1.04 8.68
N GLU A 18 -11.00 1.41 9.57
CA GLU A 18 -10.19 2.61 9.40
C GLU A 18 -8.78 2.31 8.88
N HIS A 19 -8.53 2.55 7.60
CA HIS A 19 -7.19 2.51 7.04
C HIS A 19 -6.54 3.90 7.12
N LYS A 20 -5.47 4.04 7.92
CA LYS A 20 -4.73 5.30 7.97
C LYS A 20 -3.78 5.39 6.78
N ALA A 21 -3.93 6.44 5.97
CA ALA A 21 -2.95 6.82 4.96
C ALA A 21 -2.15 8.06 5.39
N SER A 22 -1.00 8.28 4.76
CA SER A 22 -0.24 9.53 4.86
C SER A 22 -1.05 10.65 4.24
N LYS A 23 -1.07 11.83 4.88
CA LYS A 23 -1.79 13.01 4.37
C LYS A 23 -0.94 13.85 3.40
N ASP A 24 0.37 13.65 3.40
CA ASP A 24 1.32 14.54 2.72
C ASP A 24 1.67 14.09 1.30
N VAL A 25 0.96 13.09 0.78
CA VAL A 25 1.21 12.55 -0.56
C VAL A 25 0.33 13.26 -1.58
N LYS A 26 0.96 13.79 -2.61
CA LYS A 26 0.26 14.36 -3.77
C LYS A 26 -0.32 13.25 -4.62
N TYR A 27 -1.59 13.42 -5.01
CA TYR A 27 -2.28 12.49 -5.88
C TYR A 27 -3.17 13.25 -6.87
N HIS A 28 -3.46 12.57 -7.96
CA HIS A 28 -4.37 13.00 -9.00
C HIS A 28 -5.76 12.48 -8.66
N ALA A 29 -6.69 13.39 -8.36
CA ALA A 29 -8.08 13.05 -8.06
C ALA A 29 -8.89 13.01 -9.35
N LEU A 30 -9.94 13.83 -9.46
CA LEU A 30 -10.76 13.97 -10.66
C LEU A 30 -10.17 14.99 -11.64
N ASP A 31 -8.87 14.87 -11.96
CA ASP A 31 -8.16 15.77 -12.87
C ASP A 31 -7.70 15.10 -14.18
N GLY A 32 -8.12 13.85 -14.41
CA GLY A 32 -7.81 13.08 -15.63
C GLY A 32 -6.36 12.59 -15.72
N LYS A 33 -5.55 12.79 -14.68
CA LYS A 33 -4.16 12.33 -14.64
C LYS A 33 -4.03 10.99 -13.91
N TRP A 34 -2.95 10.28 -14.24
CA TRP A 34 -2.70 8.94 -13.71
C TRP A 34 -1.92 8.99 -12.40
N ASN A 35 -2.31 8.15 -11.44
CA ASN A 35 -1.48 7.82 -10.29
C ASN A 35 -0.72 6.51 -10.55
N LYS A 36 0.46 6.39 -9.95
CA LYS A 36 1.19 5.12 -9.85
C LYS A 36 0.96 4.53 -8.46
N CYS A 37 0.34 3.36 -8.40
CA CYS A 37 0.25 2.56 -7.18
C CYS A 37 1.28 1.43 -7.24
N GLU A 38 1.95 1.20 -6.11
CA GLU A 38 2.87 0.08 -5.94
C GLU A 38 2.59 -0.58 -4.59
N PHE A 39 2.45 -1.90 -4.63
CA PHE A 39 2.20 -2.72 -3.45
C PHE A 39 3.35 -3.72 -3.33
N ILE A 40 3.99 -3.75 -2.16
CA ILE A 40 5.03 -4.73 -1.83
C ILE A 40 4.48 -5.57 -0.69
N VAL A 41 4.42 -6.88 -0.87
CA VAL A 41 3.86 -7.83 0.10
C VAL A 41 4.89 -8.94 0.31
N MET A 42 5.30 -9.14 1.55
CA MET A 42 6.15 -10.27 1.95
C MET A 42 5.32 -11.20 2.84
N ALA A 43 4.54 -12.06 2.18
CA ALA A 43 3.64 -13.01 2.81
C ALA A 43 2.84 -12.39 3.97
N ASP A 44 2.93 -12.97 5.16
CA ASP A 44 2.29 -12.54 6.39
C ASP A 44 3.13 -11.54 7.22
N GLU A 45 4.37 -11.27 6.83
CA GLU A 45 5.28 -10.40 7.58
C GLU A 45 4.86 -8.93 7.49
N TYR A 46 4.73 -8.42 6.26
CA TYR A 46 4.35 -7.03 6.03
C TYR A 46 3.79 -6.77 4.62
N ALA A 47 3.06 -5.66 4.51
CA ALA A 47 2.68 -5.06 3.24
C ALA A 47 2.90 -3.54 3.27
N ILE A 48 3.41 -2.99 2.16
CA ILE A 48 3.68 -1.57 1.93
C ILE A 48 2.82 -1.11 0.76
N HIS A 49 2.12 0.01 0.95
CA HIS A 49 1.43 0.72 -0.12
C HIS A 49 2.13 2.03 -0.42
N LYS A 50 2.55 2.19 -1.67
CA LYS A 50 3.10 3.44 -2.21
C LYS A 50 2.15 4.06 -3.23
N LEU A 51 2.00 5.37 -3.12
CA LEU A 51 1.26 6.20 -4.07
C LEU A 51 2.22 7.24 -4.62
N ASN A 52 2.36 7.29 -5.95
CA ASN A 52 3.27 8.18 -6.67
C ASN A 52 4.71 8.18 -6.09
N GLY A 53 5.20 6.98 -5.74
CA GLY A 53 6.55 6.77 -5.21
C GLY A 53 6.73 7.10 -3.72
N LYS A 54 5.65 7.46 -2.99
CA LYS A 54 5.71 7.73 -1.55
C LYS A 54 4.94 6.67 -0.78
N ILE A 55 5.53 6.16 0.30
CA ILE A 55 4.84 5.24 1.22
C ILE A 55 3.69 5.99 1.89
N VAL A 56 2.47 5.52 1.66
CA VAL A 56 1.25 6.07 2.24
C VAL A 56 0.72 5.22 3.38
N ASN A 57 1.03 3.92 3.40
CA ASN A 57 0.59 3.01 4.44
C ASN A 57 1.52 1.79 4.52
N MET A 58 1.63 1.22 5.72
CA MET A 58 2.29 -0.05 5.98
C MET A 58 1.51 -0.82 7.04
N ILE A 59 1.45 -2.14 6.87
CA ILE A 59 0.90 -3.09 7.84
C ILE A 59 1.91 -4.21 8.07
N THR A 60 1.94 -4.74 9.28
CA THR A 60 2.78 -5.88 9.69
C THR A 60 1.94 -6.91 10.41
N ASP A 61 2.46 -8.13 10.54
CA ASP A 61 1.85 -9.22 11.32
C ASP A 61 0.44 -9.57 10.80
N LEU A 62 0.34 -9.81 9.49
CA LEU A 62 -0.91 -10.12 8.81
C LEU A 62 -1.39 -11.52 9.21
N SER A 63 -2.71 -11.71 9.31
CA SER A 63 -3.28 -13.03 9.65
C SER A 63 -3.35 -14.00 8.46
N VAL A 64 -3.04 -13.53 7.25
CA VAL A 64 -3.10 -14.29 6.01
C VAL A 64 -1.82 -14.05 5.21
N LYS A 65 -1.30 -15.10 4.57
CA LYS A 65 -0.02 -15.07 3.83
C LYS A 65 -0.18 -14.85 2.32
N GLU A 66 -1.32 -15.21 1.74
CA GLU A 66 -1.53 -15.22 0.29
C GLU A 66 -3.03 -15.07 -0.04
N GLY A 67 -3.32 -14.65 -1.27
CA GLY A 67 -4.68 -14.49 -1.75
C GLY A 67 -4.74 -13.87 -3.15
N SER A 68 -5.96 -13.72 -3.67
CA SER A 68 -6.20 -13.14 -4.98
C SER A 68 -6.06 -11.61 -4.96
N ILE A 69 -5.52 -11.05 -6.04
CA ILE A 69 -5.49 -9.59 -6.27
C ILE A 69 -6.76 -9.19 -7.00
N GLY A 70 -7.54 -8.28 -6.40
CA GLY A 70 -8.76 -7.74 -6.97
C GLY A 70 -8.63 -6.25 -7.30
N LEU A 71 -9.32 -5.82 -8.36
CA LEU A 71 -9.51 -4.41 -8.69
C LEU A 71 -10.96 -4.06 -8.38
N GLN A 72 -11.18 -3.09 -7.50
CA GLN A 72 -12.51 -2.69 -7.06
C GLN A 72 -12.89 -1.33 -7.67
N SER A 73 -14.11 -1.25 -8.18
CA SER A 73 -14.76 0.02 -8.54
C SER A 73 -16.00 0.20 -7.66
N GLU A 74 -16.14 1.38 -7.06
CA GLU A 74 -17.35 1.75 -6.33
C GLU A 74 -17.94 3.02 -6.96
N THR A 75 -19.19 2.92 -7.44
CA THR A 75 -20.02 4.02 -7.98
C THR A 75 -19.56 4.69 -9.27
N ALA A 76 -18.28 5.01 -9.42
CA ALA A 76 -17.72 5.69 -10.59
C ALA A 76 -16.84 4.76 -11.43
N GLU A 77 -16.55 5.19 -12.66
CA GLU A 77 -15.61 4.51 -13.55
C GLU A 77 -14.16 4.69 -13.07
N ILE A 78 -13.39 3.60 -13.10
CA ILE A 78 -11.97 3.59 -12.76
C ILE A 78 -11.22 2.86 -13.87
N PHE A 79 -10.12 3.46 -14.32
CA PHE A 79 -9.25 2.88 -15.33
C PHE A 79 -7.94 2.38 -14.69
N TYR A 80 -7.52 1.19 -15.11
CA TYR A 80 -6.23 0.61 -14.72
C TYR A 80 -5.40 0.33 -15.98
N ARG A 81 -4.09 0.55 -15.90
CA ARG A 81 -3.14 0.22 -16.97
C ARG A 81 -1.77 -0.12 -16.40
N ASN A 82 -0.94 -0.77 -17.20
CA ASN A 82 0.44 -1.14 -16.83
C ASN A 82 0.51 -1.96 -15.53
N ILE A 83 -0.42 -2.90 -15.37
CA ILE A 83 -0.44 -3.81 -14.23
C ILE A 83 0.67 -4.84 -14.42
N MET A 84 1.62 -4.86 -13.49
CA MET A 84 2.78 -5.74 -13.52
C MET A 84 2.95 -6.37 -12.15
N ILE A 85 3.38 -7.63 -12.13
CA ILE A 85 3.64 -8.38 -10.91
C ILE A 85 5.06 -8.94 -11.00
N LYS A 86 5.80 -8.83 -9.89
CA LYS A 86 7.07 -9.51 -9.69
C LYS A 86 6.94 -10.39 -8.45
N GLU A 87 7.13 -11.68 -8.63
CA GLU A 87 7.17 -12.64 -7.53
C GLU A 87 8.56 -12.65 -6.87
N PHE A 88 8.59 -12.99 -5.59
CA PHE A 88 9.81 -13.09 -4.79
C PHE A 88 9.89 -14.47 -4.16
N ASP A 89 11.02 -15.16 -4.36
CA ASP A 89 11.25 -16.48 -3.75
C ASP A 89 11.65 -16.39 -2.26
N LYS A 90 12.03 -15.19 -1.81
CA LYS A 90 12.53 -14.91 -0.46
C LYS A 90 12.02 -13.58 0.04
N SER A 91 11.78 -13.50 1.35
CA SER A 91 11.46 -12.24 2.02
C SER A 91 12.64 -11.27 1.90
N ILE A 92 12.32 -10.03 1.55
CA ILE A 92 13.27 -8.91 1.51
C ILE A 92 12.92 -7.97 2.67
N PRO A 93 13.89 -7.43 3.42
CA PRO A 93 13.61 -6.47 4.48
C PRO A 93 12.85 -5.23 3.97
N ALA A 94 11.85 -4.77 4.72
CA ALA A 94 11.04 -3.60 4.36
C ALA A 94 11.87 -2.34 4.08
N SER A 95 13.02 -2.19 4.77
CA SER A 95 13.95 -1.06 4.62
C SER A 95 14.52 -0.90 3.21
N GLU A 96 14.60 -1.99 2.43
CA GLU A 96 15.05 -1.93 1.03
C GLU A 96 14.04 -1.24 0.10
N PHE A 97 12.82 -1.02 0.58
CA PHE A 97 11.74 -0.39 -0.18
C PHE A 97 11.41 1.03 0.31
N TYR A 98 12.16 1.60 1.25
CA TYR A 98 11.91 2.94 1.78
C TYR A 98 12.31 4.06 0.81
#